data_AF-A0A8J5RTS1-F1
#
_entry.id   AF-A0A8J5RTS1-F1
#
_cell.length_a   1.000
_cell.length_b   1.000
_cell.length_c   1.000
_cell.angle_alpha   90.00
_cell.angle_beta   90.00
_cell.angle_gamma   90.00
#
_symmetry.space_group_name_H-M   'P 1'
#
loop_
_entity.id
_entity.type
_entity.pdbx_description
1 polymer ?
#
loop_
_entity_poly.entity_id
_entity_poly.type
_entity_poly.pdbx_seq_one_letter_code
_entity_poly.pdbx_strand_id
1 'polypeptide(L)'
;MLLMNFNICQLLTTITVDEFGTPGLRSILSLVVPDQRSGKLELQYLHEYAGINASVGLNSNPMVNLSGVFGSKDLSVGVDVAFDTATSNFTKYNAALSLTNSDLIASLHLNNHGDTLTASYYHLVKNHSNTAVGAELSHNFSRNESTLIFGSQHSLDPHTTVKARLNNYGMASALVQHEWRPKSFVTVSGEVDTKAIEKSTKVGLSLVLKH
;
A
#
# COMPACT_ATOMS: atom_id res chain seq x y z
N MET A 1 -17.66 7.35 -4.87
CA MET A 1 -16.48 8.09 -5.39
C MET A 1 -15.91 7.25 -6.53
N LEU A 2 -16.11 7.67 -7.78
CA LEU A 2 -15.59 6.97 -8.97
C LEU A 2 -14.18 7.48 -9.25
N LEU A 3 -13.17 6.62 -9.19
CA LEU A 3 -11.80 6.95 -9.58
C LEU A 3 -11.58 6.39 -11.00
N MET A 4 -11.60 7.26 -12.02
CA MET A 4 -11.24 6.90 -13.39
C MET A 4 -9.77 7.25 -13.62
N ASN A 5 -8.96 6.24 -13.94
CA ASN A 5 -7.53 6.36 -14.20
C ASN A 5 -7.33 6.22 -15.72
N PHE A 6 -6.90 7.29 -16.42
CA PHE A 6 -6.74 7.28 -17.86
C PHE A 6 -5.32 6.85 -18.25
N ASN A 7 -5.18 5.60 -18.71
CA ASN A 7 -4.09 5.14 -19.56
C ASN A 7 -4.73 4.70 -20.90
N ILE A 8 -4.11 5.00 -22.03
CA ILE A 8 -4.72 5.37 -23.34
C ILE A 8 -5.70 4.37 -24.02
N CYS A 9 -6.12 3.22 -23.44
CA CYS A 9 -7.31 2.50 -23.92
C CYS A 9 -7.83 1.42 -22.95
N GLN A 10 -7.91 1.71 -21.64
CA GLN A 10 -8.54 0.81 -20.67
C GLN A 10 -9.50 1.58 -19.76
N LEU A 11 -10.79 1.22 -19.81
CA LEU A 11 -11.81 1.77 -18.92
C LEU A 11 -11.99 0.82 -17.74
N LEU A 12 -11.46 1.21 -16.57
CA LEU A 12 -11.73 0.50 -15.31
C LEU A 12 -13.03 1.02 -14.69
N THR A 13 -14.04 0.17 -14.64
CA THR A 13 -15.30 0.41 -13.94
C THR A 13 -15.24 -0.29 -12.58
N THR A 14 -15.34 0.46 -11.49
CA THR A 14 -15.42 -0.08 -10.13
C THR A 14 -16.77 0.25 -9.53
N ILE A 15 -17.57 -0.77 -9.22
CA ILE A 15 -18.84 -0.67 -8.53
C ILE A 15 -18.60 -1.07 -7.07
N THR A 16 -18.89 -0.17 -6.13
CA THR A 16 -18.78 -0.46 -4.70
C THR A 16 -20.16 -0.38 -4.08
N VAL A 17 -20.52 -1.41 -3.34
CA VAL A 17 -21.75 -1.49 -2.54
C VAL A 17 -21.33 -1.62 -1.09
N ASP A 18 -21.48 -0.53 -0.35
CA ASP A 18 -21.25 -0.50 1.09
C ASP A 18 -22.51 -0.98 1.83
N GLU A 19 -22.33 -1.62 2.99
CA GLU A 19 -23.41 -2.07 3.90
C GLU A 19 -24.40 -3.04 3.26
N PHE A 20 -23.91 -4.09 2.60
CA PHE A 20 -24.77 -5.11 1.98
C PHE A 20 -25.48 -5.97 3.04
N GLY A 21 -26.61 -5.51 3.56
CA GLY A 21 -27.48 -6.23 4.50
C GLY A 21 -26.95 -6.35 5.94
N THR A 22 -25.63 -6.23 6.16
CA THR A 22 -25.00 -6.21 7.49
C THR A 22 -24.03 -5.04 7.64
N PRO A 23 -24.01 -4.35 8.80
CA PRO A 23 -23.03 -3.31 9.09
C PRO A 23 -21.59 -3.86 8.97
N GLY A 24 -20.73 -3.13 8.25
CA GLY A 24 -19.33 -3.50 8.06
C GLY A 24 -19.04 -4.41 6.85
N LEU A 25 -20.06 -4.90 6.13
CA LEU A 25 -19.86 -5.63 4.87
C LEU A 25 -19.83 -4.68 3.67
N ARG A 26 -18.77 -4.77 2.87
CA ARG A 26 -18.54 -4.00 1.65
C ARG A 26 -18.21 -4.93 0.50
N SER A 27 -18.96 -4.81 -0.59
CA SER A 27 -18.71 -5.55 -1.83
C SER A 27 -18.14 -4.61 -2.89
N ILE A 28 -17.08 -5.03 -3.56
CA ILE A 28 -16.43 -4.26 -4.63
C ILE A 28 -16.36 -5.14 -5.87
N LEU A 29 -16.91 -4.68 -6.97
CA LEU A 29 -16.85 -5.32 -8.27
C LEU A 29 -16.08 -4.42 -9.23
N SER A 30 -14.95 -4.91 -9.74
CA SER A 30 -14.06 -4.19 -10.65
C SER A 30 -14.04 -4.86 -12.01
N LEU A 31 -14.30 -4.13 -13.09
CA LEU A 31 -14.26 -4.61 -14.47
C LEU A 31 -13.42 -3.67 -15.33
N VAL A 32 -12.54 -4.24 -16.15
CA VAL A 32 -11.80 -3.48 -17.17
C VAL A 32 -12.46 -3.70 -18.53
N VAL A 33 -12.64 -2.65 -19.31
CA VAL A 33 -13.25 -2.68 -20.66
C VAL A 33 -12.23 -2.08 -21.65
N PRO A 34 -12.01 -2.67 -22.85
CA PRO A 34 -12.78 -3.75 -23.50
C PRO A 34 -12.39 -5.19 -23.08
N ASP A 35 -11.37 -5.37 -22.25
CA ASP A 35 -10.95 -6.69 -21.78
C ASP A 35 -11.88 -7.25 -20.69
N GLN A 36 -13.04 -7.76 -21.11
CA GLN A 36 -14.05 -8.38 -20.23
C GLN A 36 -13.52 -9.58 -19.42
N ARG A 37 -12.29 -10.05 -19.69
CA ARG A 37 -11.63 -11.12 -18.96
C ARG A 37 -10.86 -10.62 -17.74
N SER A 38 -10.88 -9.34 -17.40
CA SER A 38 -10.13 -8.80 -16.24
C SER A 38 -11.05 -8.37 -15.10
N GLY A 39 -12.21 -9.01 -14.97
CA GLY A 39 -13.14 -8.79 -13.86
C GLY A 39 -12.57 -9.28 -12.53
N LYS A 40 -12.91 -8.61 -11.43
CA LYS A 40 -12.56 -9.01 -10.07
C LYS A 40 -13.72 -8.68 -9.13
N LEU A 41 -14.15 -9.65 -8.34
CA LEU A 41 -15.10 -9.46 -7.25
C LEU A 41 -14.34 -9.51 -5.93
N GLU A 42 -14.58 -8.56 -5.04
CA GLU A 42 -14.03 -8.50 -3.70
C GLU A 42 -15.17 -8.32 -2.68
N LEU A 43 -15.04 -9.02 -1.56
CA LEU A 43 -15.94 -8.97 -0.42
C LEU A 43 -15.09 -8.67 0.80
N GLN A 44 -15.37 -7.54 1.44
CA GLN A 44 -14.66 -7.05 2.61
C GLN A 44 -15.63 -6.98 3.77
N TYR A 45 -15.33 -7.67 4.85
CA TYR A 45 -16.07 -7.60 6.10
C TYR A 45 -15.18 -7.00 7.17
N LEU A 46 -15.55 -5.82 7.67
CA LEU A 46 -14.83 -5.12 8.71
C LEU A 46 -15.67 -5.06 9.97
N HIS A 47 -15.09 -5.58 11.04
CA HIS A 47 -15.60 -5.53 12.41
C HIS A 47 -14.55 -4.84 13.30
N GLU A 48 -14.94 -4.39 14.49
CA GLU A 48 -14.09 -3.56 15.37
C GLU A 48 -12.71 -4.19 15.67
N TYR A 49 -12.64 -5.52 15.73
CA TYR A 49 -11.41 -6.27 16.04
C TYR A 49 -10.99 -7.27 14.96
N ALA A 50 -11.72 -7.32 13.84
CA ALA A 50 -11.49 -8.32 12.80
C ALA A 50 -11.83 -7.75 11.42
N GLY A 51 -10.93 -7.93 10.46
CA GLY A 51 -11.16 -7.63 9.06
C GLY A 51 -10.95 -8.89 8.22
N ILE A 52 -11.93 -9.26 7.41
CA ILE A 52 -11.81 -10.37 6.47
C ILE A 52 -12.01 -9.80 5.08
N ASN A 53 -11.15 -10.18 4.14
CA ASN A 53 -11.30 -9.82 2.74
C ASN A 53 -11.14 -11.08 1.90
N ALA A 54 -12.15 -11.38 1.09
CA ALA A 54 -12.13 -12.43 0.09
C ALA A 54 -12.27 -11.80 -1.29
N SER A 55 -11.43 -12.17 -2.24
CA SER A 55 -11.59 -11.74 -3.63
C SER A 55 -11.37 -12.87 -4.61
N VAL A 56 -12.04 -12.78 -5.75
CA VAL A 56 -11.99 -13.75 -6.84
C VAL A 56 -11.86 -13.03 -8.17
N GLY A 57 -10.89 -13.45 -8.98
CA GLY A 57 -10.79 -13.05 -10.38
C GLY A 57 -11.92 -13.68 -11.19
N LEU A 58 -12.66 -12.87 -11.95
CA LEU A 58 -13.74 -13.29 -12.85
C LEU A 58 -13.17 -13.50 -14.26
N ASN A 59 -12.16 -14.35 -14.37
CA ASN A 59 -11.43 -14.60 -15.60
C ASN A 59 -11.25 -16.11 -15.85
N SER A 60 -10.64 -16.48 -16.97
CA SER A 60 -10.44 -17.90 -17.33
C SER A 60 -9.56 -18.67 -16.34
N ASN A 61 -8.73 -17.98 -15.56
CA ASN A 61 -7.83 -18.55 -14.54
C ASN A 61 -8.12 -17.89 -13.18
N PRO A 62 -9.27 -18.19 -12.55
CA PRO A 62 -9.74 -17.43 -11.40
C PRO A 62 -8.75 -17.52 -10.25
N MET A 63 -8.19 -16.37 -9.86
CA MET A 63 -7.33 -16.27 -8.68
C MET A 63 -8.17 -15.89 -7.48
N VAL A 64 -8.16 -16.74 -6.46
CA VAL A 64 -8.85 -16.51 -5.20
C VAL A 64 -7.85 -15.96 -4.20
N ASN A 65 -8.15 -14.82 -3.57
CA ASN A 65 -7.35 -14.27 -2.48
C ASN A 65 -8.21 -14.20 -1.23
N LEU A 66 -7.65 -14.61 -0.11
CA LEU A 66 -8.28 -14.54 1.19
C LEU A 66 -7.29 -13.92 2.17
N SER A 67 -7.68 -12.80 2.77
CA SER A 67 -6.96 -12.18 3.86
C SER A 67 -7.85 -12.05 5.09
N GLY A 68 -7.21 -12.17 6.24
CA GLY A 68 -7.84 -12.03 7.54
C GLY A 68 -6.89 -11.28 8.46
N VAL A 69 -7.38 -10.25 9.13
CA VAL A 69 -6.67 -9.52 10.17
C VAL A 69 -7.50 -9.56 11.44
N PHE A 70 -6.86 -9.84 12.56
CA PHE A 70 -7.46 -9.86 13.88
C PHE A 70 -6.55 -9.07 14.82
N GLY A 71 -7.12 -8.15 15.58
CA GLY A 71 -6.30 -7.27 16.41
C GLY A 71 -7.12 -6.34 17.30
N SER A 72 -6.43 -5.75 18.26
CA SER A 72 -6.90 -4.64 19.07
C SER A 72 -6.28 -3.32 18.58
N LYS A 73 -6.49 -2.23 19.33
CA LYS A 73 -5.86 -0.93 19.03
C LYS A 73 -4.33 -0.99 19.01
N ASP A 74 -3.73 -1.87 19.82
CA ASP A 74 -2.28 -1.86 20.06
C ASP A 74 -1.54 -2.98 19.31
N LEU A 75 -2.22 -4.08 19.01
CA LEU A 75 -1.63 -5.23 18.32
C LEU A 75 -2.60 -5.80 17.30
N SER A 76 -2.13 -6.00 16.07
CA SER A 76 -2.86 -6.69 15.01
C SER A 76 -2.01 -7.77 14.36
N VAL A 77 -2.64 -8.89 14.03
CA VAL A 77 -2.05 -10.00 13.30
C VAL A 77 -2.89 -10.26 12.07
N GLY A 78 -2.24 -10.39 10.92
CA GLY A 78 -2.89 -10.63 9.64
C GLY A 78 -2.24 -11.76 8.87
N VAL A 79 -3.04 -12.43 8.07
CA VAL A 79 -2.59 -13.39 7.07
C VAL A 79 -3.26 -13.05 5.74
N ASP A 80 -2.55 -13.31 4.65
CA ASP A 80 -3.04 -13.12 3.29
C ASP A 80 -2.55 -14.27 2.42
N VAL A 81 -3.50 -14.97 1.81
CA VAL A 81 -3.23 -16.15 0.99
C VAL A 81 -3.88 -15.99 -0.38
N ALA A 82 -3.18 -16.41 -1.43
CA ALA A 82 -3.71 -16.45 -2.78
C ALA A 82 -3.59 -17.86 -3.35
N PHE A 83 -4.65 -18.31 -3.99
CA PHE A 83 -4.77 -19.60 -4.64
C PHE A 83 -5.12 -19.39 -6.12
N ASP A 84 -4.29 -19.95 -6.98
CA ASP A 84 -4.53 -20.01 -8.41
C ASP A 84 -5.25 -21.32 -8.75
N THR A 85 -6.49 -21.21 -9.20
CA THR A 85 -7.31 -22.38 -9.57
C THR A 85 -6.85 -23.06 -10.85
N ALA A 86 -6.17 -22.35 -11.76
CA ALA A 86 -5.68 -22.93 -13.01
C ALA A 86 -4.49 -23.85 -12.78
N THR A 87 -3.57 -23.47 -11.89
CA THR A 87 -2.41 -24.28 -11.50
C THR A 87 -2.67 -25.15 -10.27
N SER A 88 -3.82 -24.98 -9.62
CA SER A 88 -4.19 -25.62 -8.35
C SER A 88 -3.12 -25.47 -7.26
N ASN A 89 -2.48 -24.29 -7.21
CA ASN A 89 -1.37 -24.01 -6.31
C ASN A 89 -1.59 -22.70 -5.55
N PHE A 90 -1.01 -22.62 -4.35
CA PHE A 90 -0.92 -21.38 -3.60
C PHE A 90 0.16 -20.50 -4.21
N THR A 91 -0.21 -19.32 -4.67
CA THR A 91 0.70 -18.35 -5.32
C THR A 91 1.17 -17.26 -4.37
N LYS A 92 0.54 -17.14 -3.20
CA LYS A 92 0.91 -16.18 -2.16
C LYS A 92 0.57 -16.74 -0.79
N TYR A 93 1.52 -16.65 0.13
CA TYR A 93 1.29 -16.81 1.56
C TYR A 93 2.09 -15.74 2.29
N ASN A 94 1.37 -14.80 2.90
CA ASN A 94 1.92 -13.70 3.65
C ASN A 94 1.35 -13.71 5.07
N ALA A 95 2.19 -13.35 6.03
CA ALA A 95 1.80 -13.12 7.40
C ALA A 95 2.29 -11.72 7.82
N ALA A 96 1.53 -11.05 8.66
CA ALA A 96 1.85 -9.72 9.15
C ALA A 96 1.53 -9.62 10.64
N LEU A 97 2.38 -8.92 11.37
CA LEU A 97 2.20 -8.52 12.75
C LEU A 97 2.41 -7.00 12.78
N SER A 98 1.53 -6.24 13.40
CA SER A 98 1.74 -4.83 13.63
C SER A 98 1.42 -4.47 15.06
N LEU A 99 2.32 -3.72 15.68
CA LEU A 99 2.23 -3.15 17.00
C LEU A 99 2.10 -1.65 16.84
N THR A 100 0.97 -1.11 17.27
CA THR A 100 0.67 0.32 17.24
C THR A 100 0.68 0.86 18.66
N ASN A 101 1.45 1.91 18.91
CA ASN A 101 1.46 2.69 20.14
C ASN A 101 1.09 4.14 19.82
N SER A 102 0.96 5.00 20.84
CA SER A 102 0.54 6.40 20.68
C SER A 102 1.39 7.22 19.71
N ASP A 103 2.68 6.91 19.62
CA ASP A 103 3.67 7.68 18.86
C ASP A 103 4.61 6.77 18.04
N LEU A 104 4.33 5.46 17.98
CA LEU A 104 5.23 4.47 17.38
C LEU A 104 4.44 3.33 16.76
N ILE A 105 4.80 2.94 15.54
CA ILE A 105 4.24 1.77 14.87
C ILE A 105 5.41 0.87 14.48
N ALA A 106 5.41 -0.35 14.96
CA ALA A 106 6.31 -1.39 14.50
C ALA A 106 5.49 -2.41 13.70
N SER A 107 6.01 -2.90 12.59
CA SER A 107 5.39 -4.01 11.88
C SER A 107 6.42 -5.03 11.42
N LEU A 108 5.99 -6.27 11.33
CA LEU A 108 6.76 -7.38 10.82
C LEU A 108 5.89 -8.09 9.78
N HIS A 109 6.43 -8.27 8.59
CA HIS A 109 5.76 -8.92 7.48
C HIS A 109 6.64 -10.05 6.99
N LEU A 110 6.04 -11.22 6.83
CA LEU A 110 6.63 -12.35 6.16
C LEU A 110 5.90 -12.49 4.82
N ASN A 111 6.62 -12.32 3.73
CA ASN A 111 6.09 -12.27 2.37
C ASN A 111 6.71 -13.36 1.49
N ASN A 112 6.14 -13.55 0.29
CA ASN A 112 6.68 -14.43 -0.75
C ASN A 112 6.88 -15.87 -0.27
N HIS A 113 5.85 -16.48 0.33
CA HIS A 113 5.93 -17.86 0.85
C HIS A 113 6.97 -18.05 1.96
N GLY A 114 7.26 -16.98 2.72
CA GLY A 114 8.28 -17.02 3.77
C GLY A 114 9.68 -16.61 3.31
N ASP A 115 9.84 -16.27 2.04
CA ASP A 115 11.15 -15.92 1.48
C ASP A 115 11.63 -14.52 1.86
N THR A 116 10.70 -13.58 2.11
CA THR A 116 11.07 -12.18 2.40
C THR A 116 10.53 -11.75 3.74
N LEU A 117 11.42 -11.46 4.68
CA LEU A 117 11.09 -10.90 5.99
C LEU A 117 11.30 -9.39 5.99
N THR A 118 10.24 -8.63 6.22
CA THR A 118 10.26 -7.17 6.26
C THR A 118 9.87 -6.68 7.64
N ALA A 119 10.78 -5.99 8.33
CA ALA A 119 10.51 -5.29 9.57
C ALA A 119 10.45 -3.78 9.30
N SER A 120 9.42 -3.11 9.77
CA SER A 120 9.29 -1.66 9.67
C SER A 120 9.11 -1.04 11.04
N TYR A 121 9.65 0.17 11.19
CA TYR A 121 9.57 0.97 12.39
C TYR A 121 9.25 2.41 12.00
N TYR A 122 8.21 2.96 12.57
CA TYR A 122 7.75 4.31 12.34
C TYR A 122 7.56 5.01 13.68
N HIS A 123 8.09 6.22 13.80
CA HIS A 123 8.01 7.02 15.02
C HIS A 123 7.59 8.46 14.70
N LEU A 124 6.56 8.92 15.40
CA LEU A 124 6.00 10.25 15.27
C LEU A 124 6.52 11.16 16.38
N VAL A 125 7.29 12.18 16.00
CA VAL A 125 7.87 13.15 16.93
C VAL A 125 6.92 14.35 17.02
N LYS A 126 6.02 14.34 18.01
CA LYS A 126 5.12 15.46 18.32
C LYS A 126 5.85 16.51 19.14
N ASN A 127 6.48 17.50 18.49
CA ASN A 127 7.00 18.65 19.22
C ASN A 127 6.54 20.02 18.68
N HIS A 128 6.13 20.15 17.41
CA HIS A 128 5.40 21.32 16.86
C HIS A 128 5.10 21.20 15.35
N SER A 129 5.85 20.36 14.61
CA SER A 129 5.88 20.33 13.12
C SER A 129 5.45 19.00 12.49
N ASN A 130 4.71 18.16 13.21
CA ASN A 130 4.23 16.83 12.76
C ASN A 130 5.32 16.04 11.99
N THR A 131 6.51 15.95 12.59
CA THR A 131 7.66 15.27 11.99
C THR A 131 7.58 13.79 12.32
N ALA A 132 7.81 12.95 11.32
CA ALA A 132 7.89 11.51 11.50
C ALA A 132 9.17 10.97 10.87
N VAL A 133 9.72 9.94 11.51
CA VAL A 133 10.87 9.21 11.00
C VAL A 133 10.53 7.73 10.96
N GLY A 134 11.09 7.02 10.00
CA GLY A 134 10.89 5.59 9.91
C GLY A 134 12.06 4.89 9.26
N ALA A 135 12.16 3.59 9.54
CA ALA A 135 13.10 2.70 8.93
C ALA A 135 12.40 1.40 8.54
N GLU A 136 12.83 0.79 7.46
CA GLU A 136 12.34 -0.49 6.98
C GLU A 136 13.55 -1.36 6.61
N LEU A 137 13.61 -2.57 7.16
CA LEU A 137 14.57 -3.60 6.83
C LEU A 137 13.84 -4.74 6.16
N SER A 138 14.22 -5.08 4.94
CA SER A 138 13.70 -6.23 4.20
C SER A 138 14.83 -7.19 3.87
N HIS A 139 14.74 -8.43 4.34
CA HIS A 139 15.71 -9.48 4.09
C HIS A 139 15.08 -10.57 3.23
N ASN A 140 15.72 -10.91 2.12
CA ASN A 140 15.31 -12.01 1.25
C ASN A 140 16.22 -13.22 1.49
N PHE A 141 15.64 -14.34 1.94
CA PHE A 141 16.37 -15.54 2.29
C PHE A 141 16.93 -16.27 1.05
N SER A 142 16.18 -16.34 -0.05
CA SER A 142 16.63 -17.01 -1.28
C SER A 142 17.83 -16.33 -1.94
N ARG A 143 17.84 -14.99 -1.95
CA ARG A 143 18.93 -14.19 -2.54
C ARG A 143 20.00 -13.82 -1.53
N ASN A 144 19.74 -14.02 -0.24
CA ASN A 144 20.56 -13.57 0.88
C ASN A 144 20.89 -12.06 0.79
N GLU A 145 19.92 -11.27 0.33
CA GLU A 145 20.05 -9.82 0.13
C GLU A 145 19.23 -9.07 1.18
N SER A 146 19.80 -7.99 1.72
CA SER A 146 19.14 -7.13 2.70
C SER A 146 18.99 -5.72 2.16
N THR A 147 17.76 -5.23 2.12
CA THR A 147 17.42 -3.85 1.76
C THR A 147 17.11 -3.09 3.03
N LEU A 148 17.82 -1.98 3.23
CA LEU A 148 17.56 -1.04 4.32
C LEU A 148 17.07 0.27 3.73
N ILE A 149 15.96 0.75 4.24
CA ILE A 149 15.32 1.99 3.84
C ILE A 149 15.16 2.87 5.07
N PHE A 150 15.57 4.12 4.93
CA PHE A 150 15.33 5.16 5.93
C PHE A 150 14.43 6.22 5.31
N GLY A 151 13.43 6.66 6.06
CA GLY A 151 12.46 7.65 5.63
C GLY A 151 12.25 8.71 6.68
N SER A 152 12.00 9.93 6.23
CA SER A 152 11.53 11.01 7.09
C SER A 152 10.40 11.76 6.39
N GLN A 153 9.51 12.29 7.20
CA GLN A 153 8.43 13.16 6.80
C GLN A 153 8.45 14.37 7.71
N HIS A 154 8.29 15.55 7.14
CA HIS A 154 8.25 16.80 7.87
C HIS A 154 7.17 17.70 7.29
N SER A 155 6.31 18.25 8.15
CA SER A 155 5.38 19.31 7.74
C SER A 155 6.12 20.64 7.82
N LEU A 156 6.39 21.27 6.67
CA LEU A 156 6.99 22.61 6.64
C LEU A 156 5.96 23.64 7.12
N ASP A 157 4.72 23.50 6.63
CA ASP A 157 3.58 24.35 6.96
C ASP A 157 2.34 23.47 7.15
N PRO A 158 1.22 23.99 7.70
CA PRO A 158 -0.05 23.25 7.77
C PRO A 158 -0.56 22.73 6.41
N HIS A 159 -0.10 23.34 5.32
CA HIS A 159 -0.48 23.01 3.95
C HIS A 159 0.64 22.33 3.15
N THR A 160 1.86 22.22 3.68
CA THR A 160 3.01 21.70 2.91
C THR A 160 3.72 20.59 3.68
N THR A 161 3.76 19.39 3.09
CA THR A 161 4.47 18.23 3.64
C THR A 161 5.60 17.82 2.70
N VAL A 162 6.77 17.56 3.29
CA VAL A 162 7.93 17.02 2.60
C VAL A 162 8.22 15.61 3.12
N LYS A 163 8.59 14.71 2.22
CA LYS A 163 9.01 13.36 2.53
C LYS A 163 10.34 13.08 1.84
N ALA A 164 11.24 12.44 2.55
CA ALA A 164 12.50 11.96 2.01
C ALA A 164 12.63 10.47 2.31
N ARG A 165 13.22 9.73 1.38
CA ARG A 165 13.49 8.29 1.50
C ARG A 165 14.87 8.00 0.92
N LEU A 166 15.63 7.18 1.61
CA LEU A 166 16.95 6.72 1.22
C LEU A 166 17.00 5.20 1.33
N ASN A 167 17.65 4.53 0.39
CA ASN A 167 17.94 3.09 0.49
C ASN A 167 19.45 2.81 0.49
N ASN A 168 19.84 1.64 0.99
CA ASN A 168 21.24 1.19 1.00
C ASN A 168 21.82 0.92 -0.41
N TYR A 169 20.96 0.80 -1.41
CA TYR A 169 21.39 0.68 -2.80
C TYR A 169 21.80 2.02 -3.42
N GLY A 170 21.62 3.15 -2.73
CA GLY A 170 22.00 4.48 -3.22
C GLY A 170 20.88 5.21 -3.95
N MET A 171 19.64 4.75 -3.87
CA MET A 171 18.49 5.53 -4.34
C MET A 171 18.03 6.51 -3.26
N ALA A 172 17.95 7.77 -3.66
CA ALA A 172 17.38 8.84 -2.87
C ALA A 172 16.10 9.33 -3.55
N SER A 173 15.00 9.39 -2.79
CA SER A 173 13.72 9.89 -3.25
C SER A 173 13.25 11.03 -2.36
N ALA A 174 12.68 12.05 -2.96
CA ALA A 174 12.07 13.18 -2.26
C ALA A 174 10.69 13.46 -2.84
N LEU A 175 9.77 13.89 -2.00
CA LEU A 175 8.41 14.25 -2.37
C LEU A 175 8.00 15.49 -1.61
N VAL A 176 7.40 16.44 -2.32
CA VAL A 176 6.78 17.63 -1.76
C VAL A 176 5.31 17.61 -2.15
N GLN A 177 4.44 17.70 -1.15
CA GLN A 177 3.00 17.77 -1.31
C GLN A 177 2.51 19.09 -0.73
N HIS A 178 1.82 19.87 -1.55
CA HIS A 178 1.26 21.16 -1.17
C HIS A 178 -0.27 21.18 -1.37
N GLU A 179 -0.99 21.54 -0.32
CA GLU A 179 -2.42 21.77 -0.32
C GLU A 179 -2.69 23.23 -0.70
N TRP A 180 -3.10 23.46 -1.95
CA TRP A 180 -3.39 24.80 -2.46
C TRP A 180 -4.85 25.22 -2.24
N ARG A 181 -5.76 24.26 -2.07
CA ARG A 181 -7.18 24.44 -1.70
C ARG A 181 -7.59 23.29 -0.80
N PRO A 182 -8.62 23.46 0.07
CA PRO A 182 -9.09 22.40 0.94
C PRO A 182 -9.31 21.08 0.19
N LYS A 183 -8.61 20.03 0.60
CA LYS A 183 -8.68 18.68 0.01
C LYS A 183 -8.21 18.58 -1.46
N SER A 184 -7.50 19.58 -1.97
CA SER A 184 -6.86 19.57 -3.29
C SER A 184 -5.34 19.70 -3.15
N PHE A 185 -4.59 18.79 -3.76
CA PHE A 185 -3.16 18.63 -3.52
C PHE A 185 -2.37 18.65 -4.83
N VAL A 186 -1.26 19.38 -4.81
CA VAL A 186 -0.20 19.30 -5.82
C VAL A 186 0.94 18.49 -5.21
N THR A 187 1.37 17.44 -5.89
CA THR A 187 2.48 16.60 -5.44
C THR A 187 3.57 16.56 -6.50
N VAL A 188 4.79 16.86 -6.10
CA VAL A 188 5.99 16.75 -6.93
C VAL A 188 6.93 15.76 -6.27
N SER A 189 7.41 14.77 -7.01
CA SER A 189 8.31 13.73 -6.51
C SER A 189 9.51 13.56 -7.44
N GLY A 190 10.67 13.29 -6.85
CA GLY A 190 11.90 12.97 -7.57
C GLY A 190 12.57 11.73 -6.99
N GLU A 191 13.18 10.92 -7.84
CA GLU A 191 14.02 9.78 -7.46
C GLU A 191 15.32 9.84 -8.26
N VAL A 192 16.44 9.76 -7.54
CA VAL A 192 17.80 9.83 -8.07
C VAL A 192 18.58 8.62 -7.57
N ASP A 193 19.26 7.93 -8.49
CA ASP A 193 20.26 6.93 -8.15
C ASP A 193 21.62 7.62 -7.94
N THR A 194 22.03 7.76 -6.68
CA THR A 194 23.29 8.41 -6.30
C THR A 194 24.54 7.62 -6.70
N LYS A 195 24.41 6.31 -7.00
CA LYS A 195 25.52 5.50 -7.50
C LYS A 195 25.67 5.58 -9.02
N ALA A 196 24.61 6.00 -9.71
CA ALA A 196 24.58 6.17 -11.15
C ALA A 196 23.97 7.53 -11.49
N ILE A 197 24.65 8.62 -11.10
CA ILE A 197 24.20 10.01 -11.33
C ILE A 197 24.06 10.31 -12.83
N GLU A 198 24.79 9.60 -13.69
CA GLU A 198 24.66 9.66 -15.15
C GLU A 198 23.37 9.00 -15.68
N LYS A 199 22.66 8.25 -14.84
CA LYS A 199 21.41 7.54 -15.16
C LYS A 199 20.20 8.42 -14.84
N SER A 200 19.19 8.35 -15.70
CA SER A 200 18.00 9.19 -15.71
C SER A 200 17.37 9.40 -14.33
N THR A 201 17.25 10.66 -13.91
CA THR A 201 16.41 11.06 -12.76
C THR A 201 14.94 10.84 -13.11
N LYS A 202 14.18 10.20 -12.22
CA LYS A 202 12.73 10.09 -12.38
C LYS A 202 12.06 11.26 -11.68
N VAL A 203 11.21 11.98 -12.40
CA VAL A 203 10.39 13.04 -11.83
C VAL A 203 8.93 12.71 -12.08
N GLY A 204 8.10 12.87 -11.05
CA GLY A 204 6.67 12.65 -11.07
C GLY A 204 5.93 13.89 -10.61
N LEU A 205 4.80 14.18 -11.24
CA LEU A 205 3.89 15.25 -10.85
C LEU A 205 2.47 14.68 -10.79
N SER A 206 1.76 14.98 -9.71
CA SER A 206 0.39 14.55 -9.49
C SER A 206 -0.46 15.71 -8.99
N LEU A 207 -1.66 15.84 -9.54
CA LEU A 207 -2.64 16.85 -9.16
C LEU A 207 -3.94 16.15 -8.75
N VAL A 208 -4.33 16.37 -7.50
CA VAL A 208 -5.60 15.89 -6.95
C VAL A 208 -6.51 17.09 -6.73
N LEU A 209 -7.68 17.05 -7.36
CA LEU A 209 -8.69 18.09 -7.27
C LEU A 209 -9.92 17.51 -6.60
N LYS A 210 -10.39 18.17 -5.54
CA LYS A 210 -11.69 17.86 -4.94
C LYS A 210 -12.65 19.00 -5.19
N HIS A 211 -13.79 18.65 -5.79
CA HIS A 211 -14.95 19.52 -5.99
C HIS A 211 -15.85 19.48 -4.75
#